data_AF-A0A9E4NIW5-F1
#
_entry.id   AF-A0A9E4NIW5-F1
#
_cell.length_a   1.000
_cell.length_b   1.000
_cell.length_c   1.000
_cell.angle_alpha   90.00
_cell.angle_beta   90.00
_cell.angle_gamma   90.00
#
_symmetry.space_group_name_H-M   'P 1'
#
loop_
_entity.id
_entity.type
_entity.pdbx_description
1 polymer ?
#
loop_
_entity_poly.entity_id
_entity_poly.type
_entity_poly.pdbx_seq_one_letter_code
_entity_poly.pdbx_strand_id
1 'polypeptide(L)'
;MDVLFIGIFSDLYDQVFTDELLADELICSLKLLNLIEADKKALQSAIRNQNPFDSDKLFLIDGAYHALFAIGQICDARGIGRLKYDTAKDFVPEAISFVSQIVSEEQAKDESFSFNRFFKDSKTKTRIASYIQTKEETSV
;
A
#
# COMPACT_ATOMS: atom_id res chain seq x y z
N MET A 1 0.97 -20.48 -5.04
CA MET A 1 1.21 -19.07 -5.41
C MET A 1 -0.13 -18.46 -5.76
N ASP A 2 -0.74 -17.52 -5.05
CA ASP A 2 -0.60 -17.02 -3.69
C ASP A 2 -2.00 -16.53 -3.31
N VAL A 3 -2.53 -16.99 -2.17
CA VAL A 3 -3.89 -16.68 -1.69
C VAL A 3 -4.06 -15.17 -1.40
N LEU A 4 -2.96 -14.43 -1.30
CA LEU A 4 -2.92 -12.97 -1.18
C LEU A 4 -3.31 -12.24 -2.48
N PHE A 5 -3.08 -12.84 -3.65
CA PHE A 5 -3.50 -12.29 -4.94
C PHE A 5 -5.03 -12.30 -5.04
N ILE A 6 -5.65 -13.36 -4.53
CA ILE A 6 -7.10 -13.52 -4.50
C ILE A 6 -7.73 -12.50 -3.54
N GLY A 7 -7.16 -12.17 -2.38
CA GLY A 7 -7.81 -11.26 -1.42
C GLY A 7 -7.81 -9.76 -1.76
N ILE A 8 -6.98 -9.29 -2.70
CA ILE A 8 -7.05 -7.91 -3.23
C ILE A 8 -7.95 -7.89 -4.47
N PHE A 9 -7.87 -8.95 -5.27
CA PHE A 9 -8.70 -9.09 -6.45
C PHE A 9 -10.08 -9.70 -6.15
N SER A 10 -10.41 -10.21 -4.96
CA SER A 10 -11.70 -10.88 -4.67
C SER A 10 -12.82 -9.86 -4.55
N ASP A 11 -12.57 -8.75 -3.85
CA ASP A 11 -13.49 -7.60 -3.81
C ASP A 11 -13.58 -6.94 -5.20
N LEU A 12 -12.51 -7.05 -5.97
CA LEU A 12 -12.48 -6.69 -7.38
C LEU A 12 -13.02 -7.81 -8.28
N TYR A 13 -13.22 -9.07 -7.86
CA TYR A 13 -13.46 -10.21 -8.77
C TYR A 13 -14.91 -10.21 -9.18
N ASP A 14 -15.78 -9.89 -8.20
CA ASP A 14 -17.17 -9.59 -8.44
C ASP A 14 -17.35 -8.31 -9.31
N GLN A 15 -16.33 -7.44 -9.42
CA GLN A 15 -16.29 -6.30 -10.35
C GLN A 15 -15.54 -6.58 -11.66
N VAL A 16 -14.56 -7.48 -11.69
CA VAL A 16 -13.72 -7.83 -12.85
C VAL A 16 -14.55 -8.60 -13.90
N PHE A 17 -15.65 -9.22 -13.47
CA PHE A 17 -16.63 -9.88 -14.34
C PHE A 17 -17.88 -9.03 -14.63
N THR A 18 -17.91 -7.74 -14.25
CA THR A 18 -18.88 -6.80 -14.84
C THR A 18 -18.25 -6.14 -16.06
N ASP A 19 -19.05 -5.87 -17.10
CA ASP A 19 -18.63 -5.13 -18.30
C ASP A 19 -18.16 -3.68 -18.01
N GLU A 20 -18.09 -3.28 -16.73
CA GLU A 20 -17.75 -1.93 -16.26
C GLU A 20 -16.29 -1.79 -15.78
N LEU A 21 -15.53 -2.87 -15.55
CA LEU A 21 -14.11 -2.76 -15.19
C LEU A 21 -13.28 -2.38 -16.43
N LEU A 22 -13.20 -1.08 -16.70
CA LEU A 22 -12.48 -0.57 -17.85
C LEU A 22 -10.99 -0.86 -17.70
N ALA A 23 -10.31 -1.25 -18.80
CA ALA A 23 -8.86 -1.46 -18.83
C ALA A 23 -8.07 -0.29 -18.21
N ASP A 24 -8.62 0.92 -18.27
CA ASP A 24 -8.08 2.14 -17.67
C ASP A 24 -7.94 2.07 -16.14
N GLU A 25 -8.83 1.34 -15.43
CA GLU A 25 -8.80 1.20 -13.98
C GLU A 25 -7.65 0.32 -13.50
N LEU A 26 -7.42 -0.78 -14.23
CA LEU A 26 -6.28 -1.65 -14.05
C LEU A 26 -4.97 -0.93 -14.42
N ILE A 27 -4.99 -0.08 -15.45
CA ILE A 27 -3.83 0.70 -15.88
C ILE A 27 -3.42 1.71 -14.79
N CYS A 28 -4.36 2.42 -14.17
CA CYS A 28 -4.04 3.37 -13.09
C CYS A 28 -3.38 2.66 -11.91
N SER A 29 -4.02 1.60 -11.42
CA SER A 29 -3.52 0.81 -10.28
C SER A 29 -2.15 0.19 -10.57
N LEU A 30 -1.94 -0.30 -11.79
CA LEU A 30 -0.65 -0.84 -12.23
C LEU A 30 0.44 0.24 -12.30
N LYS A 31 0.12 1.43 -12.81
CA LYS A 31 1.07 2.55 -12.86
C LYS A 31 1.49 2.98 -11.46
N LEU A 32 0.55 3.09 -10.52
CA LEU A 32 0.85 3.41 -9.12
C LEU A 32 1.68 2.31 -8.47
N LEU A 33 1.33 1.04 -8.67
CA LEU A 33 2.12 -0.08 -8.17
C LEU A 33 3.55 -0.07 -8.71
N ASN A 34 3.75 0.30 -9.99
CA ASN A 34 5.08 0.41 -10.57
C ASN A 34 5.95 1.48 -9.90
N LEU A 35 5.35 2.58 -9.40
CA LEU A 35 6.08 3.58 -8.62
C LEU A 35 6.56 2.98 -7.28
N ILE A 36 5.68 2.24 -6.59
CA ILE A 36 6.01 1.57 -5.33
C ILE A 36 7.07 0.46 -5.54
N GLU A 37 6.93 -0.32 -6.62
CA GLU A 37 7.88 -1.37 -6.99
C GLU A 37 9.24 -0.79 -7.41
N ALA A 38 9.29 0.43 -7.96
CA ALA A 38 10.55 1.12 -8.21
C ALA A 38 11.29 1.43 -6.90
N ASP A 39 10.57 1.95 -5.89
CA ASP A 39 11.12 2.20 -4.56
C ASP A 39 11.59 0.91 -3.88
N LYS A 40 10.78 -0.16 -3.96
CA LYS A 40 11.15 -1.49 -3.47
C LYS A 40 12.41 -2.03 -4.15
N LYS A 41 12.53 -1.92 -5.48
CA LYS A 41 13.71 -2.37 -6.23
C LYS A 41 14.95 -1.56 -5.86
N ALA A 42 14.81 -0.24 -5.69
CA ALA A 42 15.90 0.62 -5.24
C ALA A 42 16.38 0.20 -3.85
N LEU A 43 15.46 -0.08 -2.93
CA LEU A 43 15.75 -0.57 -1.59
C LEU A 43 16.45 -1.94 -1.60
N GLN A 44 15.92 -2.91 -2.35
CA GLN A 44 16.53 -4.24 -2.49
C GLN A 44 17.94 -4.15 -3.10
N SER A 45 18.14 -3.26 -4.06
CA SER A 45 19.45 -3.02 -4.65
C SER A 45 20.43 -2.42 -3.64
N ALA A 46 20.00 -1.44 -2.84
CA ALA A 46 20.82 -0.84 -1.80
C ALA A 46 21.23 -1.87 -0.73
N ILE A 47 20.30 -2.73 -0.29
CA ILE A 47 20.57 -3.83 0.66
C ILE A 47 21.62 -4.79 0.09
N ARG A 48 21.42 -5.26 -1.15
CA ARG A 48 22.33 -6.20 -1.80
C ARG A 48 23.74 -5.63 -1.96
N ASN A 49 23.84 -4.33 -2.24
CA ASN A 49 25.11 -3.65 -2.46
C ASN A 49 25.72 -3.07 -1.17
N GLN A 50 25.10 -3.29 0.00
CA GLN A 50 25.51 -2.72 1.29
C GLN A 50 25.60 -1.19 1.28
N ASN A 51 24.79 -0.54 0.44
CA ASN A 51 24.67 0.91 0.44
C ASN A 51 23.75 1.37 1.58
N PRO A 52 23.90 2.60 2.08
CA PRO A 52 22.94 3.19 3.00
C PRO A 52 21.52 3.14 2.42
N PHE A 53 20.56 2.74 3.25
CA PHE A 53 19.16 2.66 2.87
C PHE A 53 18.27 3.14 4.03
N ASP A 54 17.03 3.47 3.69
CA ASP A 54 16.01 3.88 4.65
C ASP A 54 15.32 2.66 5.27
N SER A 55 15.55 2.43 6.56
CA SER A 55 14.95 1.32 7.31
C SER A 55 13.44 1.41 7.36
N ASP A 56 12.89 2.62 7.33
CA ASP A 56 11.45 2.87 7.47
C ASP A 56 10.68 2.43 6.23
N LYS A 57 11.40 2.10 5.14
CA LYS A 57 10.88 1.55 3.90
C LYS A 57 11.04 0.04 3.77
N LEU A 58 11.69 -0.65 4.72
CA LEU A 58 11.90 -2.11 4.67
C LEU A 58 10.61 -2.90 4.49
N PHE A 59 9.52 -2.39 5.05
CA PHE A 59 8.21 -3.00 4.90
C PHE A 59 7.77 -3.14 3.44
N LEU A 60 8.26 -2.32 2.50
CA LEU A 60 7.89 -2.38 1.09
C LEU A 60 8.23 -3.72 0.43
N ILE A 61 9.20 -4.47 0.98
CA ILE A 61 9.58 -5.79 0.45
C ILE A 61 8.41 -6.77 0.52
N ASP A 62 7.70 -6.81 1.65
CA ASP A 62 6.53 -7.68 1.90
C ASP A 62 5.19 -6.93 1.76
N GLY A 63 5.21 -5.60 1.81
CA GLY A 63 4.05 -4.74 2.02
C GLY A 63 3.75 -3.75 0.89
N ALA A 64 4.37 -3.86 -0.28
CA ALA A 64 4.12 -2.96 -1.43
C ALA A 64 2.62 -2.83 -1.78
N TYR A 65 1.87 -3.93 -1.72
CA TYR A 65 0.43 -3.92 -1.96
C TYR A 65 -0.38 -3.17 -0.90
N HIS A 66 0.11 -3.14 0.35
CA HIS A 66 -0.54 -2.40 1.42
C HIS A 66 -0.31 -0.89 1.25
N ALA A 67 0.83 -0.48 0.67
CA ALA A 67 1.03 0.90 0.25
C ALA A 67 0.10 1.29 -0.91
N LEU A 68 -0.12 0.40 -1.89
CA LEU A 68 -1.11 0.65 -2.96
C LEU A 68 -2.53 0.78 -2.39
N PHE A 69 -2.90 -0.09 -1.45
CA PHE A 69 -4.18 -0.02 -0.74
C PHE A 69 -4.33 1.31 0.01
N ALA A 70 -3.28 1.77 0.69
CA ALA A 70 -3.27 3.05 1.38
C ALA A 70 -3.51 4.24 0.45
N ILE A 71 -2.96 4.24 -0.78
CA ILE A 71 -3.26 5.29 -1.78
C ILE A 71 -4.77 5.31 -2.08
N GLY A 72 -5.39 4.15 -2.26
CA GLY A 72 -6.83 4.05 -2.48
C GLY A 72 -7.64 4.65 -1.33
N GLN A 73 -7.24 4.38 -0.08
CA GLN A 73 -7.89 4.93 1.11
C GLN A 73 -7.72 6.45 1.24
N ILE A 74 -6.55 7.00 0.88
CA ILE A 74 -6.34 8.46 0.85
C ILE A 74 -7.25 9.10 -0.20
N CYS A 75 -7.32 8.51 -1.40
CA CYS A 75 -8.21 8.98 -2.46
C CYS A 75 -9.67 9.01 -1.99
N ASP A 76 -10.13 7.94 -1.32
CA ASP A 76 -11.49 7.89 -0.77
C ASP A 76 -11.75 8.97 0.27
N ALA A 77 -10.85 9.10 1.24
CA ALA A 77 -10.99 10.07 2.32
C ALA A 77 -11.03 11.52 1.81
N ARG A 78 -10.30 11.81 0.72
CA ARG A 78 -10.25 13.13 0.08
C ARG A 78 -11.31 13.35 -1.01
N GLY A 79 -12.16 12.36 -1.29
CA GLY A 79 -13.15 12.43 -2.37
C GLY A 79 -12.53 12.52 -3.77
N ILE A 80 -11.30 12.00 -3.95
CA ILE A 80 -10.58 11.98 -5.22
C ILE A 80 -10.86 10.66 -5.93
N GLY A 81 -11.19 10.73 -7.22
CA GLY A 81 -11.39 9.52 -8.02
C GLY A 81 -10.12 8.69 -8.09
N ARG A 82 -10.19 7.43 -7.62
CA ARG A 82 -9.06 6.46 -7.60
C ARG A 82 -8.39 6.23 -8.96
N LEU A 83 -9.10 6.55 -10.05
CA LEU A 83 -8.66 6.39 -11.44
C LEU A 83 -7.84 7.57 -11.97
N LYS A 84 -7.76 8.67 -11.22
CA LYS A 84 -7.00 9.86 -11.61
C LYS A 84 -5.53 9.69 -11.26
N TYR A 85 -4.80 8.97 -12.12
CA TYR A 85 -3.38 8.71 -11.94
C TYR A 85 -2.57 9.98 -11.63
N ASP A 86 -2.85 11.07 -12.34
CA ASP A 86 -2.11 12.32 -12.17
C ASP A 86 -2.21 12.93 -10.79
N THR A 87 -3.30 12.68 -10.07
CA THR A 87 -3.47 13.12 -8.68
C THR A 87 -3.03 12.05 -7.71
N ALA A 88 -3.36 10.77 -7.98
CA ALA A 88 -3.06 9.67 -7.08
C ALA A 88 -1.55 9.40 -6.93
N LYS A 89 -0.74 9.68 -7.96
CA LYS A 89 0.72 9.52 -7.90
C LYS A 89 1.37 10.40 -6.82
N ASP A 90 0.79 11.57 -6.55
CA ASP A 90 1.32 12.52 -5.57
C ASP A 90 1.09 12.02 -4.13
N PHE A 91 0.18 11.07 -3.93
CA PHE A 91 -0.08 10.43 -2.63
C PHE A 91 0.80 9.21 -2.36
N VAL A 92 1.62 8.77 -3.32
CA VAL A 92 2.52 7.62 -3.11
C VAL A 92 3.44 7.82 -1.91
N PRO A 93 4.16 8.96 -1.75
CA PRO A 93 5.05 9.15 -0.60
C PRO A 93 4.29 9.16 0.73
N GLU A 94 3.09 9.76 0.74
CA GLU A 94 2.23 9.85 1.92
C GLU A 94 1.69 8.48 2.34
N ALA A 95 1.21 7.69 1.37
CA ALA A 95 0.76 6.32 1.61
C ALA A 95 1.87 5.44 2.19
N ILE A 96 3.09 5.55 1.65
CA ILE A 96 4.27 4.84 2.19
C ILE A 96 4.54 5.29 3.62
N SER A 97 4.46 6.59 3.90
CA SER A 97 4.65 7.13 5.26
C SER A 97 3.62 6.61 6.26
N PHE A 98 2.33 6.59 5.90
CA PHE A 98 1.28 6.07 6.79
C PHE A 98 1.47 4.59 7.10
N VAL A 99 1.74 3.76 6.09
CA VAL A 99 1.99 2.33 6.32
C VAL A 99 3.26 2.14 7.15
N SER A 100 4.31 2.91 6.90
CA SER A 100 5.54 2.91 7.71
C SER A 100 5.25 3.18 9.18
N GLN A 101 4.47 4.23 9.49
CA GLN A 101 4.11 4.59 10.87
C GLN A 101 3.36 3.45 11.58
N ILE A 102 2.38 2.83 10.92
CA ILE A 102 1.64 1.69 11.49
C ILE A 102 2.57 0.51 11.76
N VAL A 103 3.50 0.24 10.84
CA VAL A 103 4.48 -0.84 10.97
C VAL A 103 5.46 -0.57 12.10
N SER A 104 5.99 0.65 12.23
CA SER A 104 6.87 1.05 13.33
C SER A 104 6.18 0.94 14.68
N GLU A 105 4.90 1.35 14.78
CA GLU A 105 4.10 1.18 15.99
C GLU A 105 3.93 -0.29 16.39
N GLU A 106 3.81 -1.20 15.42
CA GLU A 106 3.67 -2.63 15.70
C GLU A 106 4.99 -3.29 16.05
N GLN A 107 6.05 -2.93 15.33
CA GLN A 107 7.40 -3.40 15.62
C GLN A 107 7.86 -3.00 17.03
N ALA A 108 7.42 -1.83 17.52
CA ALA A 108 7.69 -1.40 18.89
C ALA A 108 6.94 -2.20 19.97
N LYS A 109 5.82 -2.85 19.62
CA LYS A 109 4.98 -3.62 20.56
C LYS A 109 5.32 -5.10 20.59
N ASP A 110 5.94 -5.61 19.53
CA ASP A 110 6.14 -7.05 19.32
C ASP A 110 7.60 -7.36 18.99
N GLU A 111 8.34 -7.88 19.97
CA GLU A 111 9.74 -8.28 19.80
C GLU A 111 9.95 -9.38 18.74
N SER A 112 8.89 -10.14 18.42
CA SER A 112 8.92 -11.21 17.42
C SER A 112 8.43 -10.75 16.05
N PHE A 113 8.29 -9.42 15.85
CA PHE A 113 7.73 -8.83 14.64
C PHE A 113 8.45 -9.31 13.37
N SER A 114 7.64 -9.58 12.34
CA SER A 114 8.13 -9.75 10.97
C SER A 114 7.12 -9.14 10.01
N PHE A 115 7.60 -8.43 8.98
CA PHE A 115 6.74 -7.82 7.97
C PHE A 115 5.81 -8.86 7.33
N ASN A 116 6.34 -10.05 7.03
CA ASN A 116 5.55 -11.14 6.43
C ASN A 116 4.36 -11.57 7.30
N ARG A 117 4.54 -11.71 8.63
CA ARG A 117 3.45 -12.06 9.55
C ARG A 117 2.43 -10.91 9.63
N PHE A 118 2.93 -9.69 9.77
CA PHE A 118 2.09 -8.50 9.89
C PHE A 118 1.18 -8.30 8.67
N PHE A 119 1.73 -8.36 7.45
CA PHE A 119 0.96 -8.14 6.23
C PHE A 119 0.08 -9.33 5.80
N LYS A 120 0.24 -10.50 6.43
CA LYS A 120 -0.67 -11.64 6.25
C LYS A 120 -1.87 -11.61 7.20
N ASP A 121 -1.82 -10.80 8.25
CA ASP A 121 -2.95 -10.65 9.16
C ASP A 121 -4.12 -9.96 8.43
N SER A 122 -5.31 -10.55 8.52
CA SER A 122 -6.52 -10.03 7.88
C SER A 122 -6.94 -8.66 8.41
N LYS A 123 -6.51 -8.29 9.63
CA LYS A 123 -6.83 -7.00 10.27
C LYS A 123 -5.94 -5.86 9.78
N THR A 124 -4.84 -6.15 9.11
CA THR A 124 -3.87 -5.11 8.70
C THR A 124 -4.48 -4.10 7.74
N LYS A 125 -5.30 -4.54 6.78
CA LYS A 125 -6.05 -3.63 5.89
C LYS A 125 -7.01 -2.72 6.65
N THR A 126 -7.79 -3.29 7.58
CA THR A 126 -8.73 -2.51 8.42
C THR A 126 -7.97 -1.47 9.24
N ARG A 127 -6.82 -1.85 9.82
CA ARG A 127 -5.98 -0.94 10.58
C ARG A 127 -5.43 0.21 9.72
N ILE A 128 -4.98 -0.08 8.50
CA ILE A 128 -4.54 0.95 7.54
C ILE A 128 -5.70 1.90 7.20
N ALA A 129 -6.87 1.37 6.87
CA ALA A 129 -8.05 2.17 6.55
C ALA A 129 -8.45 3.10 7.72
N SER A 130 -8.59 2.55 8.93
CA SER A 130 -8.94 3.32 10.12
C SER A 130 -7.89 4.38 10.47
N TYR A 131 -6.61 4.07 10.30
CA TYR A 131 -5.52 5.00 10.54
C TYR A 131 -5.60 6.21 9.60
N ILE A 132 -5.81 5.94 8.30
CA ILE A 132 -5.88 6.98 7.27
C ILE A 132 -7.12 7.86 7.50
N GLN A 133 -8.28 7.28 7.76
CA GLN A 133 -9.50 8.04 8.07
C GLN A 133 -9.27 8.99 9.25
N THR A 134 -8.66 8.51 10.33
CA THR A 134 -8.36 9.33 11.51
C THR A 134 -7.40 10.49 11.19
N LYS A 135 -6.37 10.24 10.37
CA LYS A 135 -5.38 11.26 9.98
C LYS A 135 -5.99 12.34 9.08
N GLU A 136 -6.83 11.94 8.14
CA GLU A 136 -7.50 12.87 7.22
C GLU A 136 -8.55 13.71 7.95
N GLU A 137 -9.31 13.12 8.89
CA GLU A 137 -10.25 13.87 9.75
C GLU A 137 -9.57 14.91 10.64
N THR A 138 -8.33 14.65 11.08
CA THR A 138 -7.56 15.58 11.94
C THR A 138 -6.85 16.68 11.14
N SER A 139 -6.79 16.56 9.80
CA SER A 139 -6.10 17.50 8.91
C SER A 139 -7.03 18.57 8.29
N VAL A 140 -8.32 18.51 8.62
CA VAL A 140 -9.37 19.49 8.26
C VAL A 140 -9.59 20.48 9.42
#